data_AF-A0A9Q6EMW3-F1
#
_entry.id   AF-A0A9Q6EMW3-F1
#
_cell.length_a   1.000
_cell.length_b   1.000
_cell.length_c   1.000
_cell.angle_alpha   90.00
_cell.angle_beta   90.00
_cell.angle_gamma   90.00
#
_symmetry.space_group_name_H-M   'P 1'
#
loop_
_entity.id
_entity.type
_entity.pdbx_description
1 polymer ?
#
loop_
_entity_poly.entity_id
_entity_poly.type
_entity_poly.pdbx_seq_one_letter_code
_entity_poly.pdbx_strand_id
1 'polypeptide(L)'
;MNQQHFNAVFNGLTERRREVLLKLLANEKDEAIAKSLHIQKSTVRKHREEICKLFGLNNEFPDERHSKLPELIALFAKYKPELFLFAGFKME
;
A
#
# COMPACT_ATOMS: atom_id res chain seq x y z
N MET A 1 2.48 5.68 14.07
CA MET A 1 2.47 6.90 13.23
C MET A 1 1.27 7.78 13.59
N ASN A 2 1.37 9.12 13.49
CA ASN A 2 0.29 10.10 13.73
C ASN A 2 -0.31 10.62 12.40
N GLN A 3 -1.51 11.23 12.43
CA GLN A 3 -2.23 11.66 11.21
C GLN A 3 -1.46 12.69 10.36
N GLN A 4 -0.79 13.67 10.97
CA GLN A 4 0.03 14.64 10.22
C GLN A 4 1.21 13.98 9.51
N HIS A 5 1.90 13.06 10.21
CA HIS A 5 3.00 12.30 9.63
C HIS A 5 2.50 11.38 8.51
N PHE A 6 1.31 10.77 8.68
CA PHE A 6 0.64 9.98 7.64
C PHE A 6 0.42 10.80 6.37
N ASN A 7 -0.20 11.97 6.50
CA ASN A 7 -0.50 12.82 5.36
C ASN A 7 0.78 13.33 4.69
N ALA A 8 1.81 13.67 5.46
CA ALA A 8 3.10 14.08 4.90
C ALA A 8 3.74 12.96 4.06
N VAL A 9 3.79 11.73 4.60
CA VAL A 9 4.31 10.56 3.89
C VAL A 9 3.46 10.28 2.64
N PHE A 10 2.13 10.25 2.78
CA PHE A 10 1.21 9.97 1.68
C PHE A 10 1.30 11.02 0.57
N ASN A 11 1.41 12.31 0.92
CA ASN A 11 1.55 13.39 -0.06
C ASN A 11 2.94 13.41 -0.71
N GLY A 12 3.96 12.87 -0.03
CA GLY A 12 5.31 12.69 -0.57
C GLY A 12 5.48 11.45 -1.46
N LEU A 13 4.46 10.60 -1.60
CA LEU A 13 4.51 9.47 -2.53
C LEU A 13 4.49 9.98 -3.97
N THR A 14 5.42 9.47 -4.78
CA THR A 14 5.40 9.70 -6.22
C THR A 14 4.14 9.08 -6.84
N GLU A 15 3.70 9.62 -7.98
CA GLU A 15 2.50 9.16 -8.68
C GLU A 15 2.49 7.64 -8.87
N ARG A 16 3.61 7.06 -9.33
CA ARG A 16 3.73 5.59 -9.49
C ARG A 16 3.58 4.81 -8.19
N ARG A 17 4.15 5.28 -7.08
CA ARG A 17 4.00 4.63 -5.77
C ARG A 17 2.56 4.74 -5.27
N ARG A 18 1.91 5.87 -5.54
CA ARG A 18 0.51 6.11 -5.19
C ARG A 18 -0.43 5.21 -6.00
N GLU A 19 -0.19 5.02 -7.30
CA GLU A 19 -0.95 4.08 -8.12
C GLU A 19 -0.82 2.63 -7.59
N VAL A 20 0.42 2.18 -7.33
CA VAL A 20 0.67 0.86 -6.73
C VAL A 20 -0.04 0.73 -5.39
N LEU A 21 0.03 1.75 -4.54
CA LEU A 21 -0.63 1.77 -3.24
C LEU A 21 -2.15 1.65 -3.37
N LEU A 22 -2.80 2.42 -4.24
CA LEU A 22 -4.25 2.36 -4.45
C LEU A 22 -4.70 0.96 -4.89
N LYS A 23 -3.93 0.35 -5.79
CA LYS A 23 -4.15 -1.03 -6.25
C LYS A 23 -3.98 -2.06 -5.12
N LEU A 24 -2.95 -1.90 -4.29
CA LEU A 24 -2.74 -2.73 -3.10
C LEU A 24 -3.88 -2.58 -2.09
N LEU A 25 -4.34 -1.33 -1.87
CA LEU A 25 -5.47 -1.03 -1.00
C LEU A 25 -6.77 -1.62 -1.54
N ALA A 26 -6.91 -1.78 -2.86
CA ALA A 26 -8.01 -2.49 -3.51
C ALA A 26 -7.91 -4.02 -3.44
N ASN A 27 -6.99 -4.55 -2.62
CA ASN A 27 -6.74 -5.98 -2.46
C ASN A 27 -6.28 -6.68 -3.77
N GLU A 28 -5.73 -5.94 -4.73
CA GLU A 28 -5.15 -6.54 -5.93
C GLU A 28 -3.82 -7.24 -5.61
N LYS A 29 -3.59 -8.41 -6.22
CA LYS A 29 -2.33 -9.16 -6.08
C LYS A 29 -1.20 -8.48 -6.87
N ASP A 30 0.04 -8.59 -6.41
CA ASP A 30 1.22 -8.00 -7.07
C ASP A 30 1.28 -8.27 -8.59
N GLU A 31 0.83 -9.46 -9.02
CA GLU A 31 0.75 -9.83 -10.44
C GLU A 31 -0.26 -9.00 -11.24
N ALA A 32 -1.44 -8.74 -10.67
CA ALA A 32 -2.49 -7.94 -11.28
C ALA A 32 -2.09 -6.46 -11.33
N ILE A 33 -1.40 -5.99 -10.28
CA ILE A 33 -0.83 -4.64 -10.22
C ILE A 33 0.26 -4.48 -11.29
N ALA A 34 1.17 -5.44 -11.39
CA ALA A 34 2.23 -5.46 -12.39
C ALA A 34 1.65 -5.39 -13.81
N LYS A 35 0.61 -6.18 -14.10
CA LYS A 35 -0.11 -6.13 -15.39
C LYS A 35 -0.81 -4.79 -15.61
N SER A 36 -1.55 -4.29 -14.62
CA SER A 36 -2.29 -3.03 -14.72
C SER A 36 -1.38 -1.83 -14.98
N LEU A 37 -0.22 -1.79 -14.32
CA LEU A 37 0.73 -0.69 -14.44
C LEU A 37 1.80 -0.91 -15.51
N HIS A 38 1.75 -2.06 -16.19
CA HIS A 38 2.71 -2.49 -17.21
C HIS A 38 4.17 -2.45 -16.70
N ILE A 39 4.37 -2.88 -15.45
CA ILE A 39 5.67 -2.95 -14.77
C ILE A 39 6.01 -4.38 -14.35
N GLN A 40 7.27 -4.65 -14.02
CA GLN A 40 7.67 -5.95 -13.51
C GLN A 40 7.16 -6.19 -12.08
N LYS A 41 6.83 -7.44 -11.75
CA LYS A 41 6.48 -7.86 -10.38
C LYS A 41 7.56 -7.49 -9.37
N SER A 42 8.83 -7.61 -9.75
CA SER A 42 9.97 -7.21 -8.91
C SER A 42 9.94 -5.71 -8.58
N THR A 43 9.47 -4.87 -9.50
CA THR A 43 9.28 -3.43 -9.29
C THR A 43 8.11 -3.15 -8.35
N VAL A 44 6.99 -3.88 -8.50
CA VAL A 44 5.85 -3.79 -7.56
C VAL A 44 6.28 -4.15 -6.14
N ARG A 45 7.02 -5.24 -5.98
CA ARG A 45 7.56 -5.66 -4.67
C ARG A 45 8.45 -4.59 -4.05
N LYS A 46 9.40 -4.04 -4.82
CA LYS A 46 10.24 -2.92 -4.36
C LYS A 46 9.40 -1.71 -3.95
N HIS A 47 8.40 -1.32 -4.75
CA HIS A 47 7.51 -0.23 -4.38
C HIS A 47 6.74 -0.51 -3.09
N ARG A 48 6.21 -1.72 -2.94
CA ARG A 48 5.50 -2.15 -1.73
C ARG A 48 6.40 -2.13 -0.49
N GLU A 49 7.63 -2.61 -0.60
CA GLU A 49 8.62 -2.55 0.48
C GLU A 49 8.93 -1.10 0.88
N GLU A 50 9.20 -0.24 -0.10
CA GLU A 50 9.47 1.18 0.14
C GLU A 50 8.27 1.88 0.77
N ILE A 51 7.04 1.59 0.31
CA ILE A 51 5.81 2.08 0.92
C ILE A 51 5.73 1.60 2.38
N CYS A 52 5.87 0.30 2.64
CA CYS A 52 5.87 -0.23 4.01
C CYS A 52 6.90 0.46 4.90
N LYS A 53 8.13 0.66 4.43
CA LYS A 53 9.17 1.39 5.16
C LYS A 53 8.75 2.82 5.48
N LEU A 54 8.22 3.54 4.50
CA LEU A 54 7.74 4.91 4.67
C LEU A 54 6.62 5.03 5.70
N PHE A 55 5.74 4.01 5.76
CA PHE A 55 4.67 3.93 6.75
C PHE A 55 5.10 3.31 8.10
N GLY A 56 6.38 2.96 8.26
CA GLY A 56 6.91 2.34 9.48
C GLY A 56 6.51 0.88 9.68
N LEU A 57 5.99 0.22 8.65
CA LEU A 57 5.61 -1.19 8.64
C LEU A 57 6.79 -2.09 8.24
N ASN A 58 8.00 -1.80 8.72
CA ASN A 58 9.18 -2.58 8.38
C ASN A 58 9.14 -3.93 9.12
N ASN A 59 9.39 -5.06 8.43
CA ASN A 59 9.54 -6.34 9.11
C ASN A 59 10.94 -6.37 9.71
N GLU A 60 11.03 -6.60 11.01
CA GLU A 60 12.28 -7.04 11.64
C GLU A 60 12.57 -8.52 11.32
N PHE A 61 11.60 -9.25 10.74
CA PHE A 61 11.69 -10.69 10.48
C PHE A 61 11.50 -11.05 8.99
N PRO A 62 12.49 -11.67 8.32
CA PRO A 62 12.41 -12.04 6.91
C PRO A 62 11.50 -13.24 6.60
N ASP A 63 11.02 -13.96 7.62
CA ASP A 63 10.40 -15.30 7.43
C ASP A 63 8.87 -15.30 7.42
N GLU A 64 8.22 -14.26 7.94
CA GLU A 64 6.76 -14.24 7.99
C GLU A 64 6.16 -13.91 6.62
N ARG A 65 5.70 -14.97 5.95
CA ARG A 65 4.77 -14.99 4.80
C ARG A 65 3.42 -14.29 5.07
N HIS A 66 3.29 -13.55 6.17
CA HIS A 66 2.13 -12.73 6.46
C HIS A 66 2.23 -11.45 5.63
N SER A 67 1.41 -11.41 4.58
CA SER A 67 1.18 -10.20 3.79
C SER A 67 0.92 -9.03 4.74
N LYS A 68 1.83 -8.06 4.84
CA LYS A 68 1.61 -6.74 5.50
C LYS A 68 0.48 -5.89 4.89
N LEU A 69 -0.26 -6.46 3.95
CA LEU A 69 -1.35 -5.80 3.24
C LEU A 69 -2.48 -5.43 4.22
N PRO A 70 -3.01 -6.36 5.06
CA PRO A 70 -3.95 -6.05 6.14
C PRO A 70 -3.51 -4.94 7.08
N GLU A 71 -2.24 -4.90 7.52
CA GLU A 71 -1.77 -3.83 8.41
C GLU A 71 -1.75 -2.47 7.70
N LEU A 72 -1.28 -2.44 6.45
CA LEU A 72 -1.32 -1.24 5.61
C LEU A 72 -2.76 -0.80 5.36
N ILE A 73 -3.67 -1.73 5.03
CA ILE A 73 -5.09 -1.46 4.83
C ILE A 73 -5.72 -0.89 6.11
N ALA A 74 -5.47 -1.50 7.27
CA ALA A 74 -5.97 -1.03 8.56
C ALA A 74 -5.45 0.36 8.91
N LEU A 75 -4.17 0.64 8.64
CA LEU A 75 -3.57 1.96 8.83
C LEU A 75 -4.28 3.01 7.96
N PHE A 76 -4.50 2.69 6.69
CA PHE A 76 -5.19 3.57 5.75
C PHE A 76 -6.66 3.74 6.09
N ALA A 77 -7.34 2.69 6.53
CA ALA A 77 -8.73 2.75 6.97
C ALA A 77 -8.88 3.66 8.20
N LYS A 78 -7.88 3.65 9.09
CA LYS A 78 -7.84 4.52 10.27
C LYS A 78 -7.62 6.00 9.93
N TYR A 79 -6.69 6.31 9.02
CA TYR A 79 -6.28 7.69 8.76
C TYR A 79 -6.97 8.35 7.58
N LYS A 80 -7.39 7.56 6.58
CA LYS A 80 -7.96 8.06 5.34
C LYS A 80 -8.99 7.07 4.75
N PRO A 81 -10.11 6.82 5.46
CA PRO A 81 -11.16 5.89 5.03
C PRO A 81 -11.81 6.29 3.70
N GLU A 82 -11.78 7.58 3.35
CA GLU A 82 -12.26 8.11 2.06
C GLU A 82 -11.66 7.37 0.84
N LEU A 83 -10.42 6.89 0.93
CA LEU A 83 -9.78 6.16 -0.16
C LEU A 83 -10.48 4.83 -0.46
N PHE A 84 -11.11 4.22 0.53
CA PHE A 84 -11.87 2.98 0.37
C PHE A 84 -13.28 3.24 -0.18
N LEU A 85 -13.88 4.38 0.16
CA LEU A 85 -15.14 4.82 -0.45
C LEU A 85 -14.99 5.09 -1.95
N PHE A 86 -13.90 5.73 -2.38
CA PHE A 86 -13.66 6.04 -3.79
C PHE A 86 -13.12 4.86 -4.60
N ALA A 87 -12.38 3.93 -3.98
CA ALA A 87 -11.78 2.81 -4.68
C ALA A 87 -12.75 1.64 -4.99
N GLY A 88 -14.04 1.77 -4.70
CA GLY A 88 -15.00 0.68 -4.86
C GLY A 88 -14.69 -0.51 -3.94
N PHE A 89 -14.18 -0.22 -2.73
CA PHE A 89 -13.78 -1.26 -1.79
C PHE A 89 -15.01 -1.93 -1.19
N LYS A 90 -15.37 -3.11 -1.70
CA LYS A 90 -16.46 -3.93 -1.18
C LYS A 90 -15.93 -4.75 -0.01
N MET A 91 -16.22 -4.34 1.22
CA MET A 91 -16.03 -5.21 2.38
C MET A 91 -17.14 -6.27 2.34
N GLU A 92 -16.77 -7.52 2.04
CA GLU A 92 -17.61 -8.71 2.24
C GLU A 92 -17.25 -9.39 3.56
#